data_AF-A0A505DGV5-F1
#
_entry.id   AF-A0A505DGV5-F1
#
_cell.length_a   1.000
_cell.length_b   1.000
_cell.length_c   1.000
_cell.angle_alpha   90.00
_cell.angle_beta   90.00
_cell.angle_gamma   90.00
#
_symmetry.space_group_name_H-M   'P 1'
#
loop_
_entity.id
_entity.type
_entity.pdbx_description
1 polymer ?
#
loop_
_entity_poly.entity_id
_entity_poly.type
_entity_poly.pdbx_seq_one_letter_code
_entity_poly.pdbx_strand_id
1 'polypeptide(L)' 'MTTVDIPEVGPAARTFGIEDVPVSKGDSRTLRMALTQTYIPVPGTTDQVVLVSGGSPVLNLAEAFHDIFDAVTGTFRFV' A
#
# COMPACT_ATOMS: atom_id res chain seq x y z
N MET A 1 4.77 1.23 10.00
CA MET A 1 4.51 -0.13 9.45
C MET A 1 3.68 -0.90 10.45
N THR A 2 2.66 -1.62 9.98
CA THR A 2 1.80 -2.49 10.78
C THR A 2 1.60 -3.82 10.06
N THR A 3 1.15 -4.85 10.78
CA THR A 3 0.65 -6.08 10.17
C THR A 3 -0.87 -5.99 10.06
N VAL A 4 -1.44 -6.48 8.97
CA VAL A 4 -2.89 -6.60 8.74
C VAL A 4 -3.23 -8.03 8.34
N ASP A 5 -4.36 -8.55 8.80
CA ASP A 5 -4.87 -9.85 8.35
C ASP A 5 -5.80 -9.66 7.16
N ILE A 6 -5.44 -10.25 6.02
CA ILE A 6 -6.26 -10.24 4.81
C ILE A 6 -7.10 -11.53 4.82
N PRO A 7 -8.44 -11.45 4.67
CA PRO A 7 -9.29 -12.63 4.55
C PRO A 7 -8.77 -13.61 3.50
N GLU A 8 -8.81 -14.92 3.79
CA GLU A 8 -8.38 -16.02 2.90
C GLU A 8 -6.87 -16.05 2.55
N VAL A 9 -6.10 -15.05 2.97
CA VAL A 9 -4.66 -14.90 2.66
C VAL A 9 -3.79 -14.97 3.91
N GLY A 10 -4.23 -14.33 5.00
CA GLY A 10 -3.49 -14.25 6.26
C GLY A 10 -2.69 -12.94 6.41
N PRO A 11 -1.65 -12.94 7.27
CA PRO A 11 -0.97 -11.71 7.66
C PRO A 11 -0.12 -11.12 6.53
N ALA A 12 -0.24 -9.81 6.33
CA ALA A 12 0.53 -9.02 5.38
C ALA A 12 1.12 -7.77 6.05
N ALA A 13 2.29 -7.33 5.59
CA ALA A 13 2.88 -6.08 6.06
C ALA A 13 2.25 -4.88 5.33
N ARG A 14 1.91 -3.83 6.06
CA ARG A 14 1.37 -2.58 5.51
C ARG A 14 2.14 -1.36 5.98
N THR A 15 2.44 -0.46 5.04
CA THR A 15 2.83 0.92 5.31
C THR A 15 1.75 1.86 4.77
N PHE A 16 1.51 2.96 5.49
CA PHE A 16 0.64 4.03 5.03
C PHE A 16 1.05 5.33 5.71
N GLY A 17 0.74 6.44 5.07
CA GLY A 17 1.04 7.78 5.57
C GLY A 17 1.15 8.78 4.44
N ILE A 18 1.60 9.99 4.78
CA ILE A 18 1.92 11.03 3.80
C ILE A 18 3.43 11.10 3.65
N GLU A 19 3.91 10.96 2.42
CA GLU A 19 5.34 10.95 2.10
C GLU A 19 5.64 11.90 0.94
N ASP A 20 6.86 12.41 0.89
CA ASP A 20 7.38 13.19 -0.23
C ASP A 20 8.03 12.24 -1.26
N VAL A 21 7.34 12.01 -2.38
CA VAL A 21 7.74 11.04 -3.42
C VAL A 21 8.52 11.75 -4.53
N PRO A 22 9.70 11.27 -4.95
CA PRO A 22 10.42 11.84 -6.08
C PRO A 22 9.61 11.78 -7.37
N VAL A 23 9.56 12.89 -8.13
CA VAL A 23 8.82 12.94 -9.41
C VAL A 23 9.43 12.01 -10.45
N SER A 24 10.75 11.91 -10.48
CA SER A 24 11.49 10.96 -11.31
C SER A 24 12.90 10.73 -10.75
N LYS A 25 13.57 9.68 -11.21
CA LYS A 25 14.92 9.35 -10.74
C LYS A 25 15.92 10.43 -11.15
N GLY A 26 16.64 10.97 -10.17
CA GLY A 26 17.63 12.04 -10.39
C GLY A 26 17.04 13.46 -10.43
N ASP A 27 15.72 13.59 -10.30
CA ASP A 27 15.05 14.88 -10.10
C ASP A 27 14.99 15.21 -8.60
N SER A 28 15.32 16.45 -8.23
CA SER A 28 15.26 16.90 -6.84
C SER A 28 13.85 17.26 -6.38
N ARG A 29 12.89 17.39 -7.31
CA ARG A 29 11.50 17.70 -6.99
C ARG A 29 10.80 16.48 -6.40
N THR A 30 10.03 16.73 -5.36
CA THR A 30 9.15 15.76 -4.73
C THR A 30 7.70 16.19 -4.85
N LEU A 31 6.80 15.21 -4.84
CA LEU A 31 5.36 15.38 -4.72
C LEU A 31 4.92 14.80 -3.39
N ARG A 32 4.22 15.59 -2.58
CA ARG A 32 3.64 15.11 -1.33
C ARG A 32 2.39 14.29 -1.61
N MET A 33 2.37 13.04 -1.18
CA MET A 33 1.32 12.09 -1.50
C MET A 33 0.90 11.30 -0.26
N ALA A 34 -0.40 11.06 -0.10
CA ALA A 34 -0.89 9.99 0.74
C ALA A 34 -0.60 8.65 0.04
N LEU A 35 0.04 7.72 0.75
CA LEU A 35 0.44 6.42 0.24
C LEU A 35 -0.12 5.30 1.11
N THR A 36 -0.39 4.15 0.49
CA THR A 36 -0.67 2.90 1.19
C THR A 36 -0.06 1.76 0.38
N GLN A 37 0.72 0.91 1.04
CA GLN A 37 1.39 -0.23 0.42
C GLN A 37 1.17 -1.45 1.29
N THR A 38 0.55 -2.49 0.74
CA THR A 38 0.38 -3.79 1.39
C THR A 38 1.20 -4.84 0.64
N TYR A 39 2.13 -5.48 1.34
CA TYR A 39 3.04 -6.49 0.84
C TYR A 39 2.47 -7.87 1.22
N ILE A 40 1.90 -8.55 0.22
CA ILE A 40 1.18 -9.80 0.40
C ILE A 40 2.09 -10.96 -0.01
N PRO A 41 2.50 -11.86 0.91
CA PRO A 41 3.33 -13.01 0.56
C PRO A 41 2.63 -13.93 -0.43
N VAL A 42 3.35 -14.40 -1.46
CA VAL A 42 2.82 -15.41 -2.40
C VAL A 42 2.93 -16.81 -1.78
N PRO A 43 1.83 -17.57 -1.64
CA PRO A 43 1.84 -18.90 -1.05
C PRO A 43 2.86 -19.84 -1.71
N GLY A 44 3.60 -20.59 -0.89
CA GLY A 44 4.59 -21.58 -1.37
C GLY A 44 5.93 -20.98 -1.79
N THR A 45 6.11 -19.67 -1.67
CA THR A 45 7.40 -18.99 -1.93
C THR A 45 7.85 -18.21 -0.69
N THR A 46 9.14 -17.89 -0.61
CA THR A 46 9.72 -17.10 0.49
C THR A 46 10.24 -15.73 0.03
N ASP A 47 10.32 -15.51 -1.28
CA ASP A 47 10.96 -14.35 -1.91
C ASP A 47 10.02 -13.56 -2.83
N GLN A 48 8.77 -13.99 -3.00
CA GLN A 48 7.79 -13.31 -3.85
C GLN A 48 6.68 -12.67 -3.03
N VAL A 49 6.35 -11.44 -3.40
CA VAL A 49 5.24 -10.67 -2.82
C VAL A 49 4.41 -10.05 -3.93
N VAL A 50 3.10 -9.98 -3.71
CA VAL A 50 2.22 -9.08 -4.46
C VAL A 50 2.17 -7.76 -3.70
N LEU A 51 2.41 -6.66 -4.41
CA LEU A 51 2.30 -5.32 -3.84
C LEU A 51 0.97 -4.69 -4.28
N VAL A 52 0.06 -4.48 -3.34
CA VAL A 52 -1.10 -3.60 -3.54
C VAL A 52 -0.69 -2.21 -3.08
N SER A 53 -0.59 -1.27 -4.02
CA SER A 53 -0.13 0.10 -3.76
C SER A 53 -1.17 1.11 -4.22
N GLY A 54 -1.40 2.12 -3.39
CA GLY A 54 -2.17 3.32 -3.71
C GLY A 54 -1.34 4.57 -3.47
N GLY A 55 -1.59 5.60 -4.28
CA GLY A 55 -1.08 6.95 -4.03
C GLY A 55 -2.08 8.02 -4.44
N SER A 56 -2.20 9.08 -3.65
CA SER A 56 -3.05 10.23 -3.93
C SER A 56 -2.38 11.55 -3.54
N PRO A 57 -2.35 12.57 -4.43
CA PRO A 57 -1.89 13.91 -4.06
C PRO A 57 -2.95 14.73 -3.31
N VAL A 58 -4.18 14.20 -3.14
CA VAL A 58 -5.30 14.89 -2.50
C VAL A 58 -5.25 14.71 -0.98
N LEU A 59 -4.37 15.47 -0.33
CA LEU A 59 -3.99 15.24 1.09
C LEU A 59 -5.12 15.51 2.09
N ASN A 60 -6.10 16.35 1.75
CA ASN A 60 -7.25 16.62 2.61
C ASN A 60 -8.20 15.42 2.74
N LEU A 61 -8.00 14.38 1.92
CA LEU A 61 -8.75 13.12 1.97
C LEU A 61 -7.85 11.93 2.35
N ALA A 62 -6.67 12.15 2.93
CA ALA A 62 -5.69 11.09 3.19
C ALA A 62 -6.27 9.94 4.05
N GLU A 63 -6.99 10.25 5.12
CA GLU A 63 -7.63 9.25 5.98
C GLU A 63 -8.64 8.40 5.21
N ALA A 64 -9.60 9.04 4.53
CA ALA A 64 -10.59 8.35 3.69
C ALA A 64 -9.92 7.52 2.57
N PHE A 65 -8.81 8.02 2.01
CA PHE A 65 -8.01 7.29 1.04
C PHE A 65 -7.39 6.03 1.64
N HIS A 66 -6.84 6.10 2.86
CA HIS A 66 -6.29 4.94 3.56
C HIS A 66 -7.39 3.90 3.87
N ASP A 67 -8.57 4.34 4.29
CA ASP A 67 -9.72 3.47 4.57
C ASP A 67 -10.20 2.74 3.31
N ILE A 68 -10.32 3.45 2.19
CA ILE A 68 -10.70 2.84 0.90
C ILE A 68 -9.67 1.80 0.47
N PHE A 69 -8.38 2.08 0.61
CA PHE A 69 -7.34 1.12 0.25
C PHE A 69 -7.27 -0.08 1.20
N ASP A 70 -7.62 0.09 2.47
CA ASP A 70 -7.83 -1.04 3.37
C ASP A 70 -8.97 -1.93 2.89
N ALA A 71 -10.13 -1.35 2.61
CA ALA A 71 -11.30 -2.08 2.11
C ALA A 71 -11.02 -2.80 0.77
N VAL A 72 -10.38 -2.12 -0.18
CA VAL A 72 -9.98 -2.72 -1.47
C VAL A 72 -9.02 -3.89 -1.25
N THR A 73 -7.98 -3.70 -0.44
CA THR A 73 -6.99 -4.76 -0.16
C THR A 73 -7.63 -5.95 0.58
N GLY A 74 -8.61 -5.70 1.45
CA GLY A 74 -9.36 -6.74 2.15
C GLY A 74 -10.17 -7.68 1.24
N THR A 75 -10.35 -7.31 -0.04
CA THR A 75 -11.01 -8.18 -1.04
C THR A 75 -10.04 -9.03 -1.86
N PHE A 76 -8.73 -8.87 -1.64
CA PHE A 76 -7.71 -9.59 -2.38
C PHE A 76 -7.75 -11.09 -2.08
N ARG A 77 -7.68 -11.92 -3.12
CA ARG A 77 -7.59 -13.38 -3.04
C ARG A 77 -6.75 -13.92 -4.18
N PHE A 78 -6.05 -15.02 -3.93
CA PHE A 78 -5.43 -15.80 -5.00
C PHE A 78 -6.51 -16.68 -5.66
N VAL A 79 -6.62 -16.63 -6.99
CA VAL A 79 -7.57 -17.43 -7.80
C VAL A 79 -6.85 -18.34 -8.78
#